data_AF-A0A413IV00-F1
#
_entry.id   AF-A0A413IV00-F1
#
_cell.length_a   1.000
_cell.length_b   1.000
_cell.length_c   1.000
_cell.angle_alpha   90.00
_cell.angle_beta   90.00
_cell.angle_gamma   90.00
#
_symmetry.space_group_name_H-M   'P 1'
#
loop_
_entity.id
_entity.type
_entity.pdbx_description
1 polymer ?
#
loop_
_entity_poly.entity_id
_entity_poly.type
_entity_poly.pdbx_seq_one_letter_code
_entity_poly.pdbx_strand_id
1 'polypeptide(L)'
;MKLFFVTTGGGLGNQIMSYALWLYLKKSGYRTVFYLRKNHLERIFDIKDSLIKKNYLDFFIYIIKLWGSCTRFFYRLFHKVKDVEYSSLLGINVIDYPEWGDYKFIDEILAELKKKLSFPEDNNENNRRIINMMQRSDSVSIHVRRGDYQNSVHWRIILGDICDKEYYEKAVEKAYSFLPKPVFFVFSDDIEWVKSNLYLNDPVFIDWNKGEDAFRDIQLMSYCKMNIIANSTFSLCASWLNINIEPIRIVPSKWLNSNSDNLLCKYIPSDWIVVDNRKPIISIISNSSLSKDTIRNILKQRFSDFELILNNNETIEFWDNRLKTGEINGKYVYNYSLNDSLKFRNRNYLWNWLSKIYVNELYG
;
A
#
# COMPACT_ATOMS: atom_id res chain seq x y z
N MET A 1 -22.62 -24.84 4.53
CA MET A 1 -21.25 -24.58 4.05
C MET A 1 -21.15 -23.12 3.63
N LYS A 2 -20.16 -22.37 4.13
CA LYS A 2 -19.97 -20.95 3.77
C LYS A 2 -19.52 -20.82 2.31
N LEU A 3 -20.04 -19.83 1.60
CA LEU A 3 -19.65 -19.48 0.23
C LEU A 3 -18.86 -18.17 0.26
N PHE A 4 -17.71 -18.13 -0.43
CA PHE A 4 -16.86 -16.94 -0.51
C PHE A 4 -16.81 -16.40 -1.94
N PHE A 5 -17.29 -15.18 -2.12
CA PHE A 5 -17.05 -14.37 -3.32
C PHE A 5 -15.82 -13.52 -3.08
N VAL A 6 -14.74 -13.84 -3.78
CA VAL A 6 -13.56 -12.98 -3.81
C VAL A 6 -13.66 -12.14 -5.06
N THR A 7 -13.68 -10.82 -4.89
CA THR A 7 -13.90 -9.90 -6.00
C THR A 7 -12.64 -9.16 -6.40
N THR A 8 -12.52 -8.82 -7.68
CA THR A 8 -11.47 -7.92 -8.18
C THR A 8 -11.91 -6.47 -8.11
N GLY A 9 -10.96 -5.58 -7.87
CA GLY A 9 -11.10 -4.13 -7.97
C GLY A 9 -9.72 -3.47 -8.10
N GLY A 10 -9.69 -2.19 -8.45
CA GLY A 10 -8.43 -1.44 -8.62
C GLY A 10 -7.53 -1.96 -9.75
N GLY A 11 -6.24 -1.61 -9.64
CA GLY A 11 -5.20 -1.98 -10.61
C GLY A 11 -4.76 -3.45 -10.51
N LEU A 12 -3.84 -3.84 -11.39
CA LEU A 12 -3.39 -5.23 -11.53
C LEU A 12 -2.86 -5.86 -10.22
N GLY A 13 -2.06 -5.12 -9.44
CA GLY A 13 -1.54 -5.62 -8.15
C GLY A 13 -2.67 -6.06 -7.19
N ASN A 14 -3.71 -5.24 -7.05
CA ASN A 14 -4.87 -5.61 -6.22
C ASN A 14 -5.61 -6.84 -6.75
N GLN A 15 -5.67 -7.01 -8.08
CA GLN A 15 -6.31 -8.18 -8.70
C GLN A 15 -5.49 -9.46 -8.47
N ILE A 16 -4.15 -9.38 -8.52
CA ILE A 16 -3.25 -10.49 -8.14
C ILE A 16 -3.47 -10.87 -6.68
N MET A 17 -3.57 -9.90 -5.77
CA MET A 17 -3.85 -10.17 -4.35
C MET A 17 -5.23 -10.82 -4.13
N SER A 18 -6.27 -10.38 -4.85
CA SER A 18 -7.58 -11.04 -4.85
C SER A 18 -7.50 -12.47 -5.39
N TYR A 19 -6.75 -12.70 -6.47
CA TYR A 19 -6.57 -14.03 -7.05
C TYR A 19 -5.85 -14.98 -6.09
N ALA A 20 -4.78 -14.51 -5.45
CA ALA A 20 -4.06 -15.27 -4.44
C ALA A 20 -4.99 -15.70 -3.29
N LEU A 21 -5.84 -14.79 -2.79
CA LEU A 21 -6.82 -15.12 -1.76
C LEU A 21 -7.84 -16.16 -2.23
N TRP A 22 -8.37 -16.01 -3.44
CA TRP A 22 -9.29 -16.98 -4.01
C TRP A 22 -8.65 -18.38 -4.12
N LEU A 23 -7.41 -18.44 -4.61
CA LEU A 23 -6.67 -19.68 -4.77
C LEU A 23 -6.42 -20.36 -3.41
N TYR A 24 -5.99 -19.58 -2.42
CA TYR A 24 -5.81 -20.04 -1.04
C TYR A 24 -7.11 -20.64 -0.48
N LEU A 25 -8.22 -19.89 -0.53
CA LEU A 25 -9.51 -20.37 0.00
C LEU A 25 -10.00 -21.63 -0.74
N LYS A 26 -9.80 -21.71 -2.07
CA LYS A 26 -10.15 -22.89 -2.87
C LYS A 26 -9.34 -24.11 -2.41
N LYS A 27 -8.02 -23.94 -2.20
CA LYS A 27 -7.12 -25.00 -1.73
C LYS A 27 -7.44 -25.46 -0.30
N SER A 28 -7.88 -24.54 0.56
CA SER A 28 -8.35 -24.84 1.92
C SER A 28 -9.72 -25.54 1.95
N GLY A 29 -10.30 -25.91 0.80
CA GLY A 29 -11.56 -26.66 0.72
C GLY A 29 -12.82 -25.81 0.89
N TYR A 30 -12.70 -24.47 0.86
CA TYR A 30 -13.89 -23.61 0.90
C TYR A 30 -14.59 -23.57 -0.45
N ARG A 31 -15.92 -23.40 -0.42
CA ARG A 31 -16.69 -23.08 -1.61
C ARG A 31 -16.40 -21.64 -1.99
N THR A 32 -15.76 -21.43 -3.13
CA THR A 32 -15.34 -20.10 -3.59
C THR A 32 -15.88 -19.77 -4.97
N VAL A 33 -16.06 -18.48 -5.24
CA VAL A 33 -16.33 -17.90 -6.55
C VAL A 33 -15.37 -16.74 -6.73
N PHE A 34 -14.59 -16.76 -7.82
CA PHE A 34 -13.76 -15.62 -8.21
C PHE A 34 -14.57 -14.71 -9.13
N TYR A 35 -15.00 -13.56 -8.61
CA TYR A 35 -15.88 -12.66 -9.34
C TYR A 35 -15.14 -11.44 -9.89
N LEU A 36 -15.09 -11.36 -11.21
CA LEU A 36 -14.31 -10.35 -11.89
C LEU A 36 -15.13 -9.11 -12.22
N ARG A 37 -15.08 -8.11 -11.33
CA ARG A 37 -15.62 -6.76 -11.60
C ARG A 37 -14.69 -5.92 -12.50
N LYS A 38 -13.40 -6.28 -12.54
CA LYS A 38 -12.33 -5.71 -13.36
C LYS A 38 -11.49 -6.88 -13.87
N ASN A 39 -11.11 -6.84 -15.15
CA ASN A 39 -10.59 -8.03 -15.84
C ASN A 39 -9.17 -7.80 -16.38
N HIS A 40 -8.33 -6.99 -15.73
CA HIS A 40 -6.94 -6.82 -16.17
C HIS A 40 -6.18 -8.14 -16.03
N LEU A 41 -6.43 -8.87 -14.96
CA LEU A 41 -5.79 -10.15 -14.67
C LEU A 41 -6.08 -11.22 -15.74
N GLU A 42 -7.35 -11.38 -16.14
CA GLU A 42 -7.77 -12.35 -17.19
C GLU A 42 -7.22 -12.03 -18.58
N ARG A 43 -6.91 -10.76 -18.88
CA ARG A 43 -6.30 -10.39 -20.16
C ARG A 43 -4.86 -10.88 -20.27
N ILE A 44 -4.20 -11.14 -19.14
CA ILE A 44 -2.77 -11.46 -19.07
C ILE A 44 -2.57 -12.95 -18.80
N PHE A 45 -3.36 -13.53 -17.90
CA PHE A 45 -3.17 -14.90 -17.42
C PHE A 45 -4.35 -15.80 -17.79
N ASP A 46 -4.06 -17.07 -18.11
CA ASP A 46 -5.07 -18.10 -18.39
C ASP A 46 -5.79 -18.53 -17.09
N ILE A 47 -6.73 -17.72 -16.64
CA ILE A 47 -7.52 -17.97 -15.44
C ILE A 47 -8.78 -18.74 -15.82
N LYS A 48 -8.72 -20.06 -15.60
CA LYS A 48 -9.89 -20.96 -15.66
C LYS A 48 -10.67 -20.86 -14.35
N ASP A 49 -11.98 -21.11 -14.40
CA ASP A 49 -12.92 -21.10 -13.26
C ASP A 49 -13.27 -19.73 -12.66
N SER A 50 -13.06 -18.64 -13.40
CA SER A 50 -13.57 -17.30 -13.04
C SER A 50 -15.03 -17.12 -13.46
N LEU A 51 -15.74 -16.25 -12.73
CA LEU A 51 -17.06 -15.77 -13.14
C LEU A 51 -16.94 -14.31 -13.59
N ILE A 52 -17.06 -14.13 -14.91
CA ILE A 52 -17.04 -12.82 -15.55
C ILE A 52 -18.27 -12.00 -15.11
N LYS A 53 -18.07 -10.69 -14.98
CA LYS A 53 -19.07 -9.68 -14.59
C LYS A 53 -20.47 -9.94 -15.18
N LYS A 54 -21.49 -9.89 -14.32
CA LYS A 54 -22.92 -9.92 -14.67
C LYS A 54 -23.69 -8.91 -13.81
N ASN A 55 -24.56 -8.09 -14.41
CA ASN A 55 -25.23 -6.96 -13.75
C ASN A 55 -26.03 -7.36 -12.50
N TYR A 56 -26.77 -8.47 -12.55
CA TYR A 56 -27.55 -8.95 -11.41
C TYR A 56 -26.65 -9.36 -10.23
N LEU A 57 -25.45 -9.87 -10.51
CA LEU A 57 -24.52 -10.30 -9.47
C LEU A 57 -23.82 -9.11 -8.80
N ASP A 58 -23.58 -8.02 -9.54
CA ASP A 58 -23.11 -6.75 -8.97
C ASP A 58 -24.13 -6.17 -8.00
N PHE A 59 -25.41 -6.13 -8.38
CA PHE A 59 -26.47 -5.66 -7.50
C PHE A 59 -26.57 -6.53 -6.25
N PHE A 60 -26.50 -7.85 -6.40
CA PHE A 60 -26.49 -8.79 -5.28
C PHE A 60 -25.30 -8.55 -4.33
N ILE A 61 -24.08 -8.40 -4.87
CA ILE A 61 -22.88 -8.07 -4.10
C ILE A 61 -23.04 -6.74 -3.37
N TYR A 62 -23.60 -5.73 -4.05
CA TYR A 62 -23.87 -4.42 -3.46
C TYR A 62 -24.78 -4.53 -2.23
N ILE A 63 -25.87 -5.32 -2.30
CA ILE A 63 -26.76 -5.54 -1.16
C ILE A 63 -26.02 -6.17 0.03
N ILE A 64 -25.17 -7.17 -0.21
CA ILE A 64 -24.37 -7.79 0.87
C ILE A 64 -23.38 -6.78 1.46
N LYS A 65 -22.75 -5.95 0.62
CA LYS A 65 -21.81 -4.90 1.08
C LYS A 65 -22.52 -3.81 1.89
N LEU A 66 -23.73 -3.43 1.49
CA LEU A 66 -24.57 -2.48 2.23
C LEU A 66 -24.92 -3.05 3.61
N TRP A 67 -25.34 -4.32 3.68
CA TRP A 67 -25.56 -5.03 4.95
C TRP A 67 -24.31 -5.09 5.83
N GLY A 68 -23.15 -5.41 5.25
CA GLY A 68 -21.86 -5.38 5.94
C GLY A 68 -21.50 -4.00 6.50
N SER A 69 -21.90 -2.93 5.82
CA SER A 69 -21.68 -1.56 6.29
C SER A 69 -22.60 -1.21 7.45
N CYS A 70 -23.88 -1.59 7.39
CA CYS A 70 -24.83 -1.43 8.49
C CYS A 70 -24.37 -2.21 9.74
N THR A 71 -23.99 -3.47 9.58
CA THR A 71 -23.50 -4.31 10.71
C THR A 71 -22.27 -3.70 11.37
N ARG A 72 -21.27 -3.24 10.61
CA ARG A 72 -20.10 -2.52 11.16
C ARG A 72 -20.49 -1.24 11.88
N PHE A 73 -21.43 -0.47 11.34
CA PHE A 73 -21.96 0.72 12.01
C PHE A 73 -22.59 0.37 13.37
N PHE A 74 -23.45 -0.66 13.43
CA PHE A 74 -24.04 -1.12 14.68
C PHE A 74 -22.98 -1.63 15.67
N TYR A 75 -22.00 -2.42 15.23
CA TYR A 75 -20.92 -2.89 16.10
C TYR A 75 -20.13 -1.74 16.73
N ARG A 76 -19.82 -0.70 15.94
CA ARG A 76 -19.18 0.53 16.43
C ARG A 76 -20.02 1.27 17.46
N LEU A 77 -21.34 1.32 17.26
CA LEU A 77 -22.27 2.02 18.15
C LEU A 77 -22.42 1.32 19.51
N PHE A 78 -22.31 0.00 19.55
CA PHE A 78 -22.43 -0.81 20.76
C PHE A 78 -21.08 -1.28 21.36
N HIS A 79 -19.96 -0.70 20.92
CA HIS A 79 -18.60 -1.04 21.38
C HIS A 79 -18.25 -2.54 21.34
N LYS A 80 -18.89 -3.30 20.46
CA LYS A 80 -18.57 -4.73 20.28
C LYS A 80 -17.39 -4.84 19.33
N VAL A 81 -16.23 -5.19 19.89
CA VAL A 81 -14.95 -5.42 19.18
C VAL A 81 -15.04 -6.74 18.40
N LYS A 82 -15.84 -6.78 17.35
CA LYS A 82 -15.70 -7.83 16.35
C LYS A 82 -15.25 -7.15 15.08
N ASP A 83 -13.97 -7.32 14.76
CA ASP A 83 -13.42 -6.91 13.47
C ASP A 83 -14.10 -7.76 12.40
N VAL A 84 -15.15 -7.20 11.82
CA VAL A 84 -15.79 -7.76 10.64
C VAL A 84 -14.93 -7.37 9.45
N GLU A 85 -13.97 -8.23 9.13
CA GLU A 85 -13.02 -8.09 8.04
C GLU A 85 -13.73 -7.86 6.70
N TYR A 86 -14.71 -8.70 6.39
CA TYR A 86 -15.43 -8.72 5.12
C TYR A 86 -16.95 -8.80 5.33
N SER A 87 -17.73 -8.44 4.31
CA SER A 87 -19.19 -8.44 4.39
C SER A 87 -19.75 -9.85 4.30
N SER A 88 -20.65 -10.22 5.21
CA SER A 88 -21.29 -11.54 5.25
C SER A 88 -22.79 -11.43 5.47
N LEU A 89 -23.57 -12.19 4.69
CA LEU A 89 -25.02 -12.31 4.82
C LEU A 89 -25.45 -13.75 4.50
N LEU A 90 -26.19 -14.39 5.41
CA LEU A 90 -26.77 -15.74 5.23
C LEU A 90 -25.76 -16.80 4.74
N GLY A 91 -24.53 -16.78 5.25
CA GLY A 91 -23.46 -17.73 4.87
C GLY A 91 -22.73 -17.40 3.56
N ILE A 92 -23.11 -16.31 2.89
CA ILE A 92 -22.43 -15.76 1.71
C ILE A 92 -21.52 -14.63 2.17
N ASN A 93 -20.24 -14.76 1.86
CA ASN A 93 -19.18 -13.85 2.27
C ASN A 93 -18.64 -13.17 1.03
N VAL A 94 -18.53 -11.85 1.03
CA VAL A 94 -17.98 -11.07 -0.09
C VAL A 94 -16.75 -10.32 0.39
N ILE A 95 -15.61 -10.68 -0.17
CA ILE A 95 -14.30 -10.14 0.17
C ILE A 95 -13.79 -9.31 -1.00
N ASP A 96 -13.52 -8.04 -0.73
CA ASP A 96 -12.81 -7.16 -1.64
C ASP A 96 -11.39 -6.98 -1.11
N TYR A 97 -10.36 -6.94 -1.97
CA TYR A 97 -9.04 -6.51 -1.49
C TYR A 97 -9.13 -5.06 -0.94
N PRO A 98 -8.54 -4.73 0.23
CA PRO A 98 -7.71 -5.54 1.13
C PRO A 98 -8.44 -6.00 2.41
N GLU A 99 -9.71 -6.41 2.33
CA GLU A 99 -10.55 -6.71 3.50
C GLU A 99 -10.11 -7.94 4.30
N TRP A 100 -9.40 -8.89 3.69
CA TRP A 100 -8.96 -10.12 4.38
C TRP A 100 -7.87 -9.86 5.41
N GLY A 101 -7.90 -10.47 6.60
CA GLY A 101 -7.04 -10.12 7.73
C GLY A 101 -5.54 -10.23 7.53
N ASP A 102 -5.07 -11.26 6.84
CA ASP A 102 -3.64 -11.57 6.65
C ASP A 102 -3.38 -12.10 5.24
N TYR A 103 -2.42 -11.54 4.52
CA TYR A 103 -2.02 -11.98 3.17
C TYR A 103 -0.70 -12.77 3.14
N LYS A 104 -0.08 -13.05 4.30
CA LYS A 104 1.13 -13.89 4.37
C LYS A 104 0.86 -15.36 4.02
N PHE A 105 -0.41 -15.79 3.94
CA PHE A 105 -0.77 -17.10 3.36
C PHE A 105 -0.24 -17.28 1.93
N ILE A 106 0.15 -16.20 1.24
CA ILE A 106 0.75 -16.27 -0.09
C ILE A 106 1.97 -17.20 -0.08
N ASP A 107 2.75 -17.25 1.01
CA ASP A 107 3.86 -18.21 1.16
C ASP A 107 3.40 -19.67 0.96
N GLU A 108 2.25 -20.05 1.53
CA GLU A 108 1.70 -21.42 1.48
C GLU A 108 1.23 -21.84 0.08
N ILE A 109 0.94 -20.85 -0.78
CA ILE A 109 0.46 -21.07 -2.14
C ILE A 109 1.46 -20.61 -3.21
N LEU A 110 2.65 -20.13 -2.82
CA LEU A 110 3.53 -19.37 -3.70
C LEU A 110 3.93 -20.15 -4.96
N ALA A 111 4.28 -21.42 -4.82
CA ALA A 111 4.66 -22.29 -5.93
C ALA A 111 3.51 -22.46 -6.94
N GLU A 112 2.29 -22.64 -6.45
CA GLU A 112 1.10 -22.76 -7.29
C GLU A 112 0.71 -21.43 -7.92
N LEU A 113 0.79 -20.35 -7.14
CA LEU A 113 0.52 -18.99 -7.59
C LEU A 113 1.44 -18.61 -8.77
N LYS A 114 2.75 -18.86 -8.65
CA LYS A 114 3.74 -18.63 -9.72
C LYS A 114 3.42 -19.46 -10.97
N LYS A 115 3.02 -20.72 -10.80
CA LYS A 115 2.62 -21.59 -11.92
C LYS A 115 1.37 -21.05 -12.64
N LYS A 116 0.36 -20.61 -11.87
CA LYS A 116 -0.91 -20.10 -12.41
C LYS A 116 -0.77 -18.70 -13.03
N LEU A 117 0.11 -17.87 -12.48
CA LEU A 117 0.40 -16.52 -12.97
C LEU A 117 1.70 -16.49 -13.77
N SER A 118 1.80 -17.41 -14.74
CA SER A 118 2.89 -17.41 -15.72
C SER A 118 2.62 -16.34 -16.77
N PHE A 119 3.54 -15.38 -16.91
CA PHE A 119 3.39 -14.31 -17.88
C PHE A 119 3.43 -14.86 -19.32
N PRO A 120 2.64 -14.29 -20.25
CA PRO A 120 2.66 -14.70 -21.65
C PRO A 120 4.02 -14.39 -22.30
N GLU A 121 4.30 -15.06 -23.42
CA GLU A 121 5.52 -14.78 -24.20
C GLU A 121 5.66 -13.30 -24.52
N ASP A 122 6.89 -12.82 -24.51
CA ASP A 122 7.22 -11.42 -24.78
C ASP A 122 8.07 -11.31 -26.04
N ASN A 123 7.52 -10.60 -27.03
CA ASN A 123 8.19 -10.32 -28.30
C ASN A 123 8.92 -8.96 -28.29
N ASN A 124 8.87 -8.22 -27.18
CA ASN A 124 9.57 -6.96 -27.05
C ASN A 124 11.08 -7.17 -26.87
N GLU A 125 11.87 -6.72 -27.85
CA GLU A 125 13.33 -6.85 -27.86
C GLU A 125 13.99 -6.13 -26.67
N ASN A 126 13.47 -4.98 -26.24
CA ASN A 126 13.99 -4.26 -25.08
C ASN A 126 13.82 -5.11 -23.82
N ASN A 127 12.64 -5.70 -23.60
CA ASN A 127 12.40 -6.56 -22.44
C ASN A 127 13.34 -7.78 -22.46
N ARG A 128 13.48 -8.45 -23.62
CA ARG A 128 14.41 -9.58 -23.77
C ARG A 128 15.86 -9.19 -23.46
N ARG A 129 16.31 -8.04 -23.95
CA ARG A 129 17.66 -7.50 -23.68
C ARG A 129 17.86 -7.25 -22.18
N ILE A 130 16.89 -6.60 -21.54
CA ILE A 130 16.94 -6.29 -20.11
C ILE A 130 16.92 -7.53 -19.24
N ILE A 131 16.10 -8.54 -19.56
CA ILE A 131 16.09 -9.82 -18.83
C ILE A 131 17.48 -10.47 -18.87
N ASN A 132 18.14 -10.49 -20.03
CA ASN A 132 19.50 -11.01 -20.14
C ASN A 132 20.51 -10.22 -19.28
N MET A 133 20.36 -8.90 -19.19
CA MET A 133 21.19 -8.06 -18.31
C MET A 133 20.92 -8.36 -16.83
N MET A 134 19.66 -8.51 -16.44
CA MET A 134 19.25 -8.80 -15.06
C MET A 134 19.82 -10.14 -14.57
N GLN A 135 19.81 -11.17 -15.43
CA GLN A 135 20.33 -12.50 -15.10
C GLN A 135 21.86 -12.54 -14.96
N ARG A 136 22.57 -11.62 -15.64
CA ARG A 136 24.05 -11.58 -15.66
C ARG A 136 24.65 -10.56 -14.68
N SER A 137 23.83 -9.89 -13.89
CA SER A 137 24.27 -8.84 -12.97
C SER A 137 23.74 -9.07 -11.56
N ASP A 138 24.20 -8.28 -10.61
CA ASP A 138 23.55 -8.17 -9.30
C ASP A 138 22.32 -7.26 -9.41
N SER A 139 21.30 -7.76 -10.10
CA SER A 139 20.14 -6.96 -10.49
C SER A 139 19.26 -6.57 -9.31
N VAL A 140 18.98 -5.27 -9.21
CA VAL A 140 18.10 -4.68 -8.21
C VAL A 140 17.00 -3.93 -8.91
N SER A 141 15.75 -4.34 -8.76
CA SER A 141 14.63 -3.52 -9.21
C SER A 141 14.33 -2.44 -8.17
N ILE A 142 14.17 -1.19 -8.59
CA ILE A 142 13.61 -0.12 -7.75
C ILE A 142 12.27 0.28 -8.36
N HIS A 143 11.19 0.13 -7.60
CA HIS A 143 9.89 0.67 -7.98
C HIS A 143 9.58 1.95 -7.21
N VAL A 144 9.37 3.05 -7.94
CA VAL A 144 8.95 4.34 -7.37
C VAL A 144 7.52 4.62 -7.81
N ARG A 145 6.59 4.65 -6.85
CA ARG A 145 5.17 4.97 -7.10
C ARG A 145 4.85 6.39 -6.68
N ARG A 146 4.50 7.25 -7.63
CA ARG A 146 4.13 8.64 -7.38
C ARG A 146 2.83 9.04 -8.05
N GLY A 147 2.67 8.79 -9.35
CA GLY A 147 1.57 9.24 -10.22
C GLY A 147 0.27 9.62 -9.50
N ASP A 148 -0.66 8.67 -9.32
CA ASP A 148 -1.93 8.94 -8.64
C ASP A 148 -1.78 9.24 -7.13
N TYR A 149 -0.68 8.78 -6.51
CA TYR A 149 -0.34 9.07 -5.11
C TYR A 149 0.07 10.53 -4.89
N GLN A 150 0.36 11.28 -5.95
CA GLN A 150 0.77 12.69 -5.89
C GLN A 150 -0.24 13.59 -6.60
N ASN A 151 -0.76 13.16 -7.74
CA ASN A 151 -1.64 13.96 -8.60
C ASN A 151 -3.09 14.04 -8.14
N SER A 152 -3.47 13.31 -7.09
CA SER A 152 -4.80 13.36 -6.48
C SER A 152 -4.69 13.73 -5.00
N VAL A 153 -5.31 14.84 -4.60
CA VAL A 153 -5.33 15.28 -3.19
C VAL A 153 -5.81 14.18 -2.26
N HIS A 154 -6.87 13.44 -2.64
CA HIS A 154 -7.41 12.36 -1.83
C HIS A 154 -6.40 11.23 -1.62
N TRP A 155 -5.78 10.75 -2.70
CA TRP A 155 -4.81 9.66 -2.63
C TRP A 155 -3.50 10.10 -1.99
N ARG A 156 -3.07 11.33 -2.23
CA ARG A 156 -1.87 11.89 -1.61
C ARG A 156 -1.98 11.98 -0.10
N ILE A 157 -3.14 12.35 0.43
CA ILE A 157 -3.37 12.33 1.88
C ILE A 157 -3.23 10.92 2.45
N ILE A 158 -3.66 9.87 1.73
CA ILE A 158 -3.70 8.50 2.27
C ILE A 158 -2.40 7.73 2.01
N LEU A 159 -1.79 7.91 0.84
CA LEU A 159 -0.74 7.05 0.28
C LEU A 159 0.51 7.80 -0.19
N GLY A 160 0.39 9.12 -0.38
CA GLY A 160 1.47 9.96 -0.89
C GLY A 160 2.52 10.26 0.17
N ASP A 161 3.70 10.67 -0.29
CA ASP A 161 4.80 11.15 0.56
C ASP A 161 5.32 10.13 1.60
N ILE A 162 5.04 8.84 1.43
CA ILE A 162 5.47 7.75 2.33
C ILE A 162 6.86 7.22 1.97
N CYS A 163 7.05 6.80 0.72
CA CYS A 163 8.36 6.38 0.21
C CYS A 163 9.05 7.62 -0.35
N ASP A 164 9.65 8.40 0.54
CA ASP A 164 10.40 9.61 0.20
C ASP A 164 11.82 9.27 -0.27
N LYS A 165 12.61 10.33 -0.53
CA LYS A 165 14.00 10.18 -0.97
C LYS A 165 14.84 9.39 0.04
N GLU A 166 14.69 9.67 1.33
CA GLU A 166 15.46 9.03 2.40
C GLU A 166 15.18 7.52 2.49
N TYR A 167 13.92 7.10 2.27
CA TYR A 167 13.59 5.68 2.15
C TYR A 167 14.42 4.99 1.06
N TYR A 168 14.46 5.56 -0.14
CA TYR A 168 15.21 4.97 -1.26
C TYR A 168 16.72 5.02 -1.04
N GLU A 169 17.26 6.09 -0.46
CA GLU A 169 18.69 6.17 -0.11
C GLU A 169 19.08 5.05 0.85
N LYS A 170 18.34 4.85 1.95
CA LYS A 170 18.56 3.75 2.89
C LYS A 170 18.40 2.37 2.24
N ALA A 171 17.43 2.21 1.34
CA ALA A 171 17.21 0.95 0.63
C ALA A 171 18.36 0.63 -0.34
N VAL A 172 18.88 1.64 -1.04
CA VAL A 172 20.04 1.53 -1.93
C VAL A 172 21.30 1.21 -1.14
N GLU A 173 21.53 1.85 0.00
CA GLU A 173 22.63 1.51 0.91
C GLU A 173 22.59 0.04 1.34
N LYS A 174 21.41 -0.47 1.70
CA LYS A 174 21.23 -1.90 1.98
C LYS A 174 21.54 -2.75 0.75
N ALA A 175 21.14 -2.36 -0.45
CA ALA A 175 21.48 -3.13 -1.65
C ALA A 175 22.99 -3.31 -1.82
N TYR A 176 23.77 -2.24 -1.59
CA TYR A 176 25.24 -2.30 -1.60
C TYR A 176 25.83 -3.17 -0.48
N SER A 177 25.14 -3.36 0.65
CA SER A 177 25.63 -4.23 1.72
C SER A 177 25.40 -5.72 1.45
N PHE A 178 24.48 -6.08 0.55
CA PHE A 178 24.20 -7.47 0.18
C PHE A 178 24.78 -7.89 -1.16
N LEU A 179 24.93 -6.96 -2.10
CA LEU A 179 25.35 -7.23 -3.47
C LEU A 179 26.66 -6.50 -3.77
N PRO A 180 27.70 -7.20 -4.27
CA PRO A 180 29.00 -6.58 -4.56
C PRO A 180 28.95 -5.46 -5.60
N LYS A 181 28.12 -5.61 -6.64
CA LYS A 181 28.01 -4.62 -7.73
C LYS A 181 26.57 -4.48 -8.22
N PRO A 182 25.67 -3.89 -7.41
CA PRO A 182 24.26 -3.81 -7.75
C PRO A 182 24.05 -2.99 -9.02
N VAL A 183 23.21 -3.50 -9.92
CA VAL A 183 22.75 -2.78 -11.12
C VAL A 183 21.28 -2.47 -10.94
N PHE A 184 20.94 -1.18 -10.91
CA PHE A 184 19.60 -0.71 -10.59
C PHE A 184 18.74 -0.60 -11.85
N PHE A 185 17.64 -1.35 -11.88
CA PHE A 185 16.60 -1.28 -12.91
C PHE A 185 15.39 -0.53 -12.33
N VAL A 186 15.10 0.66 -12.86
CA VAL A 186 14.17 1.61 -12.26
C VAL A 186 12.84 1.57 -12.99
N PHE A 187 11.76 1.36 -12.23
CA PHE A 187 10.38 1.34 -12.69
C PHE A 187 9.61 2.45 -11.99
N SER A 188 8.93 3.31 -12.75
CA SER A 188 8.13 4.37 -12.16
C SER A 188 7.04 4.88 -13.09
N ASP A 189 5.96 5.38 -12.49
CA ASP A 189 5.00 6.23 -13.18
C ASP A 189 5.43 7.72 -13.22
N ASP A 190 6.61 8.04 -12.67
CA ASP A 190 7.21 9.38 -12.65
C ASP A 190 8.76 9.29 -12.70
N ILE A 191 9.29 8.88 -13.87
CA ILE A 191 10.74 8.67 -14.08
C ILE A 191 11.55 9.96 -13.93
N GLU A 192 10.98 11.11 -14.32
CA GLU A 192 11.67 12.40 -14.22
C GLU A 192 11.90 12.82 -12.76
N TRP A 193 10.93 12.54 -11.87
CA TRP A 193 11.18 12.70 -10.45
C TRP A 193 12.32 11.80 -9.97
N VAL A 194 12.39 10.55 -10.42
CA VAL A 194 13.47 9.63 -10.01
C VAL A 194 14.83 10.18 -10.43
N LYS A 195 14.99 10.59 -11.69
CA LYS A 195 16.23 11.19 -12.20
C LYS A 195 16.65 12.44 -11.41
N SER A 196 15.69 13.22 -10.95
CA SER A 196 15.94 14.48 -10.24
C SER A 196 16.21 14.32 -8.75
N ASN A 197 15.80 13.19 -8.14
CA ASN A 197 15.80 13.03 -6.68
C ASN A 197 16.64 11.85 -6.18
N LEU A 198 16.82 10.80 -6.98
CA LEU A 198 17.58 9.61 -6.59
C LEU A 198 18.92 9.57 -7.33
N TYR A 199 20.00 9.57 -6.56
CA TYR A 199 21.36 9.42 -7.08
C TYR A 199 21.72 7.94 -7.13
N LEU A 200 21.60 7.35 -8.32
CA LEU A 200 21.92 5.95 -8.59
C LEU A 200 23.12 5.88 -9.53
N ASN A 201 23.98 4.88 -9.35
CA ASN A 201 25.13 4.66 -10.21
C ASN A 201 24.68 3.93 -11.49
N ASP A 202 24.75 4.62 -12.64
CA ASP A 202 24.38 4.13 -13.98
C ASP A 202 23.06 3.31 -14.02
N PRO A 203 21.93 3.86 -13.53
CA PRO A 203 20.66 3.13 -13.49
C PRO A 203 20.11 2.89 -14.90
N VAL A 204 19.41 1.77 -15.06
CA VAL A 204 18.65 1.46 -16.27
C VAL A 204 17.18 1.83 -16.03
N PHE A 205 16.72 2.92 -16.64
CA PHE A 205 15.32 3.33 -16.58
C PHE A 205 14.46 2.50 -17.54
N ILE A 206 13.38 1.93 -17.01
CA ILE A 206 12.40 1.14 -17.77
C ILE A 206 11.14 1.98 -17.95
N ASP A 207 10.97 2.57 -19.13
CA ASP A 207 9.91 3.57 -19.40
C ASP A 207 9.09 3.30 -20.66
N TRP A 208 9.25 2.14 -21.30
CA TRP A 208 8.52 1.79 -22.54
C TRP A 208 7.30 0.89 -22.32
N ASN A 209 7.18 0.16 -21.21
CA ASN A 209 6.01 -0.68 -20.93
C ASN A 209 4.85 0.18 -20.43
N LYS A 210 3.85 0.43 -21.27
CA LYS A 210 2.73 1.34 -20.97
C LYS A 210 1.38 0.70 -21.33
N GLY A 211 0.30 1.27 -20.79
CA GLY A 211 -1.05 0.85 -21.11
C GLY A 211 -1.30 -0.63 -20.79
N GLU A 212 -1.70 -1.40 -21.79
CA GLU A 212 -1.96 -2.84 -21.63
C GLU A 212 -0.69 -3.65 -21.36
N ASP A 213 0.49 -3.14 -21.72
CA ASP A 213 1.78 -3.79 -21.46
C ASP A 213 2.39 -3.44 -20.10
N ALA A 214 1.73 -2.60 -19.30
CA ALA A 214 2.28 -2.20 -17.99
C ALA A 214 2.54 -3.39 -17.05
N PHE A 215 1.88 -4.54 -17.24
CA PHE A 215 2.18 -5.76 -16.48
C PHE A 215 3.59 -6.30 -16.72
N ARG A 216 4.23 -5.94 -17.84
CA ARG A 216 5.61 -6.32 -18.14
C ARG A 216 6.58 -5.76 -17.11
N ASP A 217 6.26 -4.66 -16.44
CA ASP A 217 7.09 -4.16 -15.34
C ASP A 217 7.04 -5.09 -14.12
N ILE A 218 5.88 -5.69 -13.80
CA ILE A 218 5.79 -6.74 -12.77
C ILE A 218 6.67 -7.93 -13.16
N GLN A 219 6.59 -8.33 -14.44
CA GLN A 219 7.39 -9.42 -14.97
C GLN A 219 8.89 -9.12 -14.90
N LEU A 220 9.35 -7.96 -15.35
CA LEU A 220 10.76 -7.58 -15.34
C LEU A 220 11.32 -7.47 -13.91
N MET A 221 10.57 -6.84 -12.99
CA MET A 221 10.95 -6.79 -11.57
C MET A 221 11.11 -8.19 -10.97
N SER A 222 10.32 -9.18 -11.41
CA SER A 222 10.37 -10.56 -10.89
C SER A 222 11.63 -11.34 -11.31
N TYR A 223 12.39 -10.83 -12.30
CA TYR A 223 13.69 -11.41 -12.70
C TYR A 223 14.87 -10.87 -11.89
N CYS A 224 14.73 -9.74 -11.19
CA CYS A 224 15.83 -9.16 -10.43
C CYS A 224 16.17 -9.99 -9.19
N LYS A 225 17.47 -10.09 -8.84
CA LYS A 225 17.92 -10.77 -7.61
C LYS A 225 17.42 -10.09 -6.33
N MET A 226 17.21 -8.77 -6.40
CA MET A 226 16.68 -7.97 -5.31
C MET A 226 15.54 -7.06 -5.77
N ASN A 227 14.54 -6.86 -4.90
CA ASN A 227 13.45 -5.91 -5.11
C ASN A 227 13.44 -4.84 -4.01
N ILE A 228 13.59 -3.57 -4.37
CA ILE A 228 13.24 -2.41 -3.54
C ILE A 228 11.86 -1.91 -3.99
N ILE A 229 10.87 -2.00 -3.10
CA ILE A 229 9.47 -1.72 -3.46
C ILE A 229 8.96 -0.41 -2.84
N ALA A 230 7.94 0.18 -3.45
CA ALA A 230 7.14 1.25 -2.83
C ALA A 230 6.03 0.66 -1.94
N ASN A 231 5.28 1.53 -1.25
CA ASN A 231 4.01 1.21 -0.58
C ASN A 231 2.88 0.91 -1.60
N SER A 232 3.13 -0.01 -2.52
CA SER A 232 2.29 -0.31 -3.68
C SER A 232 2.14 -1.81 -3.84
N THR A 233 0.91 -2.26 -4.05
CA THR A 233 0.62 -3.67 -4.38
C THR A 233 1.27 -4.11 -5.68
N PHE A 234 1.55 -3.18 -6.59
CA PHE A 234 2.18 -3.48 -7.87
C PHE A 234 3.58 -4.09 -7.69
N SER A 235 4.46 -3.41 -6.95
CA SER A 235 5.80 -3.90 -6.63
C SER A 235 5.80 -5.01 -5.57
N LEU A 236 4.81 -5.03 -4.68
CA LEU A 236 4.61 -6.15 -3.75
C LEU A 236 4.35 -7.46 -4.51
N CYS A 237 3.42 -7.45 -5.48
CA CYS A 237 3.14 -8.62 -6.31
C CYS A 237 4.34 -9.04 -7.16
N ALA A 238 5.11 -8.09 -7.69
CA ALA A 238 6.34 -8.40 -8.42
C ALA A 238 7.36 -9.15 -7.54
N SER A 239 7.49 -8.74 -6.27
CA SER A 239 8.40 -9.37 -5.30
C SER A 239 7.94 -10.76 -4.89
N TRP A 240 6.62 -10.96 -4.77
CA TRP A 240 6.04 -12.30 -4.55
C TRP A 240 6.27 -13.21 -5.76
N LEU A 241 6.02 -12.72 -6.97
CA LEU A 241 6.19 -13.48 -8.21
C LEU A 241 7.66 -13.63 -8.65
N ASN A 242 8.63 -13.09 -7.88
CA ASN A 242 10.04 -13.17 -8.18
C ASN A 242 10.50 -14.63 -8.36
N ILE A 243 11.12 -14.93 -9.50
CA ILE A 243 11.45 -16.30 -9.89
C ILE A 243 12.76 -16.83 -9.30
N ASN A 244 13.57 -15.95 -8.70
CA ASN A 244 14.80 -16.36 -8.02
C ASN A 244 14.45 -17.24 -6.80
N ILE A 245 15.40 -18.12 -6.43
CA ILE A 245 15.20 -19.09 -5.34
C ILE A 245 15.11 -18.36 -4.00
N GLU A 246 16.01 -17.40 -3.77
CA GLU A 246 16.10 -16.59 -2.54
C GLU A 246 16.26 -15.10 -2.90
N PRO A 247 15.21 -14.45 -3.42
CA PRO A 247 15.29 -13.05 -3.77
C PRO A 247 15.33 -12.19 -2.49
N ILE A 248 16.18 -11.18 -2.50
CA ILE A 248 16.25 -10.20 -1.41
C ILE A 248 15.17 -9.15 -1.62
N ARG A 249 14.37 -8.86 -0.59
CA ARG A 249 13.25 -7.91 -0.71
C ARG A 249 13.37 -6.84 0.34
N ILE A 250 13.41 -5.59 -0.10
CA ILE A 250 13.47 -4.40 0.73
C ILE A 250 12.15 -3.65 0.61
N VAL A 251 11.53 -3.36 1.75
CA VAL A 251 10.18 -2.76 1.83
C VAL A 251 10.11 -1.62 2.83
N PRO A 252 9.16 -0.68 2.66
CA PRO A 252 8.93 0.36 3.65
C PRO A 252 8.21 -0.21 4.87
N SER A 253 8.51 0.33 6.04
CA SER A 253 7.77 0.05 7.28
C SER A 253 6.36 0.65 7.29
N LYS A 254 6.16 1.80 6.61
CA LYS A 254 4.90 2.55 6.53
C LYS A 254 4.29 2.39 5.14
N TRP A 255 2.98 2.18 5.09
CA TRP A 255 2.21 1.94 3.88
C TRP A 255 0.99 2.85 3.74
N LEU A 256 0.47 3.36 4.85
CA LEU A 256 -0.61 4.35 4.91
C LEU A 256 -0.20 5.55 5.79
N ASN A 257 -0.69 6.73 5.43
CA ASN A 257 -0.71 7.89 6.33
C ASN A 257 -1.86 7.74 7.33
N SER A 258 -1.71 6.77 8.23
CA SER A 258 -2.62 6.54 9.36
C SER A 258 -1.84 6.08 10.59
N ASN A 259 -2.26 6.55 11.79
CA ASN A 259 -1.73 6.02 13.06
C ASN A 259 -2.03 4.52 13.27
N SER A 260 -3.07 4.00 12.60
CA SER A 260 -3.48 2.60 12.69
C SER A 260 -3.03 1.78 11.48
N ASP A 261 -1.94 2.19 10.82
CA ASP A 261 -1.38 1.41 9.71
C ASP A 261 -0.83 0.07 10.21
N ASN A 262 -1.44 -1.01 9.74
CA ASN A 262 -1.04 -2.40 10.04
C ASN A 262 -0.68 -3.18 8.78
N LEU A 263 -0.53 -2.49 7.63
CA LEU A 263 -0.35 -3.17 6.35
C LEU A 263 0.98 -3.90 6.24
N LEU A 264 2.03 -3.43 6.92
CA LEU A 264 3.30 -4.16 7.03
C LEU A 264 3.06 -5.56 7.60
N CYS A 265 2.44 -5.65 8.79
CA CYS A 265 2.17 -6.93 9.47
C CYS A 265 1.24 -7.85 8.66
N LYS A 266 0.37 -7.24 7.85
CA LYS A 266 -0.62 -7.89 7.01
C LYS A 266 -0.05 -8.47 5.72
N TYR A 267 0.97 -7.86 5.15
CA TYR A 267 1.49 -8.21 3.83
C TYR A 267 2.87 -8.85 3.85
N ILE A 268 3.71 -8.49 4.82
CA ILE A 268 5.15 -8.71 4.76
C ILE A 268 5.55 -9.85 5.70
N PRO A 269 6.08 -10.97 5.16
CA PRO A 269 6.74 -12.02 5.94
C PRO A 269 7.96 -11.52 6.71
N SER A 270 8.39 -12.26 7.74
CA SER A 270 9.49 -11.84 8.62
C SER A 270 10.88 -11.90 7.98
N ASP A 271 11.05 -12.63 6.88
CA ASP A 271 12.32 -12.78 6.15
C ASP A 271 12.62 -11.58 5.23
N TRP A 272 11.66 -10.65 5.05
CA TRP A 272 11.86 -9.48 4.21
C TRP A 272 12.55 -8.35 5.00
N ILE A 273 13.38 -7.58 4.31
CA ILE A 273 14.16 -6.51 4.90
C ILE A 273 13.32 -5.24 4.98
N VAL A 274 12.99 -4.82 6.19
CA VAL A 274 12.26 -3.57 6.41
C VAL A 274 13.25 -2.39 6.51
N VAL A 275 12.92 -1.30 5.82
CA VAL A 275 13.54 0.02 6.03
C VAL A 275 12.53 0.90 6.77
N ASP A 276 12.94 1.42 7.92
CA ASP A 276 12.08 2.32 8.69
C ASP A 276 11.99 3.69 8.00
N ASN A 277 10.76 4.04 7.64
CA ASN A 277 10.35 5.29 7.00
C ASN A 277 9.14 5.89 7.72
N ARG A 278 8.91 5.52 8.99
CA ARG A 278 7.83 6.08 9.79
C ARG A 278 8.17 7.52 10.17
N LYS A 279 7.60 8.44 9.41
CA LYS A 279 7.53 9.86 9.73
C LYS A 279 6.09 10.35 9.63
N PRO A 280 5.60 11.16 10.58
CA PRO A 280 4.29 11.76 10.46
C PRO A 280 4.27 12.75 9.30
N ILE A 281 3.11 12.96 8.68
CA ILE A 281 2.99 14.02 7.65
C ILE A 281 2.89 15.40 8.31
N ILE A 282 2.25 15.49 9.49
CA ILE A 282 2.03 16.76 10.20
C ILE A 282 2.67 16.71 11.60
N SER A 283 3.47 17.72 11.95
CA SER A 283 3.80 18.03 13.34
C SER A 283 2.91 19.18 13.81
N ILE A 284 2.08 18.91 14.81
CA ILE A 284 1.27 19.93 15.47
C ILE A 284 2.07 20.41 16.68
N ILE A 285 2.38 21.70 16.74
CA ILE A 285 3.19 22.28 17.81
C ILE A 285 2.32 23.22 18.62
N SER A 286 2.29 23.04 19.94
CA SER A 286 1.63 23.97 20.85
C SER A 286 2.65 24.69 21.73
N ASN A 287 2.64 26.02 21.68
CA ASN A 287 3.49 26.86 22.53
C ASN A 287 2.87 27.11 23.92
N SER A 288 1.63 26.68 24.13
CA SER A 288 0.87 26.85 25.37
C SER A 288 0.44 25.50 25.92
N SER A 289 0.20 25.43 27.24
CA SER A 289 -0.35 24.22 27.85
C SER A 289 -1.73 23.89 27.27
N LEU A 290 -1.94 22.64 26.84
CA LEU A 290 -3.22 22.17 26.29
C LEU A 290 -4.08 21.49 27.36
N SER A 291 -5.38 21.79 27.33
CA SER A 291 -6.36 21.04 28.14
C SER A 291 -6.51 19.60 27.64
N LYS A 292 -6.89 18.66 28.52
CA LYS A 292 -7.16 17.26 28.15
C LYS A 292 -8.19 17.14 27.04
N ASP A 293 -9.22 17.98 27.04
CA ASP A 293 -10.28 17.94 26.02
C ASP A 293 -9.78 18.46 24.67
N THR A 294 -8.88 19.44 24.67
CA THR A 294 -8.19 19.89 23.46
C THR A 294 -7.35 18.77 22.86
N ILE A 295 -6.52 18.11 23.66
CA ILE A 295 -5.70 16.97 23.20
C ILE A 295 -6.61 15.87 22.62
N ARG A 296 -7.71 15.53 23.30
CA ARG A 296 -8.69 14.54 22.79
C ARG A 296 -9.30 14.94 21.45
N ASN A 297 -9.61 16.22 21.25
CA ASN A 297 -10.17 16.71 19.98
C ASN A 297 -9.14 16.63 18.84
N ILE A 298 -7.86 16.90 19.13
CA ILE A 298 -6.75 16.72 18.18
C ILE A 298 -6.58 15.22 17.85
N LEU A 299 -6.51 14.35 18.85
CA LEU A 299 -6.31 12.91 18.66
C LEU A 299 -7.46 12.21 17.93
N LYS A 300 -8.68 12.77 17.98
CA LYS A 300 -9.89 12.28 17.28
C LYS A 300 -10.04 12.79 15.84
N GLN A 301 -9.07 13.54 15.32
CA GLN A 301 -9.09 13.96 13.92
C GLN A 301 -9.12 12.75 12.98
N ARG A 302 -9.84 12.88 11.86
CA ARG A 302 -9.98 11.83 10.84
C ARG A 302 -8.65 11.51 10.17
N PHE A 303 -7.87 12.55 9.85
CA PHE A 303 -6.49 12.38 9.45
C PHE A 303 -5.67 12.14 10.72
N SER A 304 -5.01 10.98 10.81
CA SER A 304 -4.41 10.49 12.05
C SER A 304 -2.88 10.40 12.02
N ASP A 305 -2.26 10.61 10.86
CA ASP A 305 -0.81 10.54 10.69
C ASP A 305 -0.14 11.87 10.97
N PHE A 306 -0.14 12.21 12.25
CA PHE A 306 0.47 13.39 12.79
C PHE A 306 1.09 13.08 14.15
N GLU A 307 2.03 13.92 14.57
CA GLU A 307 2.48 14.01 15.95
C GLU A 307 2.01 15.31 16.58
N LEU A 308 1.77 15.29 17.89
CA LEU A 308 1.47 16.48 18.69
C LEU A 308 2.65 16.69 19.64
N ILE A 309 3.42 17.74 19.36
CA ILE A 309 4.55 18.17 20.18
C ILE A 309 4.02 19.02 21.33
N LEU A 310 4.17 18.50 22.54
CA LEU A 310 3.76 19.15 23.77
C LEU A 310 4.96 19.80 24.45
N ASN A 311 4.70 20.87 25.20
CA ASN A 311 5.73 21.50 26.01
C ASN A 311 6.13 20.58 27.18
N ASN A 312 7.42 20.56 27.54
CA ASN A 312 8.01 19.60 28.50
C ASN A 312 7.37 19.59 29.90
N ASN A 313 6.54 20.60 30.22
CA ASN A 313 5.87 20.74 31.51
C ASN A 313 4.44 20.16 31.54
N GLU A 314 3.95 19.54 30.47
CA GLU A 314 2.60 18.96 30.46
C GLU A 314 2.56 17.54 31.05
N THR A 315 1.82 17.36 32.15
CA THR A 315 1.48 16.04 32.69
C THR A 315 0.30 15.42 31.93
N ILE A 316 0.57 14.38 31.15
CA ILE A 316 -0.43 13.67 30.35
C ILE A 316 -0.89 12.42 31.12
N GLU A 317 -2.19 12.35 31.44
CA GLU A 317 -2.76 11.21 32.18
C GLU A 317 -3.09 9.98 31.32
N PHE A 318 -2.86 10.03 30.01
CA PHE A 318 -3.17 8.92 29.12
C PHE A 318 -2.12 8.76 28.01
N TRP A 319 -1.94 7.52 27.56
CA TRP A 319 -0.93 7.18 26.57
C TRP A 319 -1.52 7.21 25.15
N ASP A 320 -0.85 7.92 24.24
CA ASP A 320 -1.05 7.85 22.79
C ASP A 320 0.31 8.07 22.13
N ASN A 321 0.68 7.21 21.18
CA ASN A 321 2.00 7.20 20.55
C ASN A 321 2.31 8.47 19.73
N ARG A 322 1.29 9.28 19.42
CA ARG A 322 1.43 10.56 18.70
C ARG A 322 1.81 11.73 19.59
N LEU A 323 1.71 11.60 20.92
CA LEU A 323 2.13 12.64 21.86
C LEU A 323 3.65 12.56 22.03
N LYS A 324 4.36 13.63 21.71
CA LYS A 324 5.83 13.69 21.71
C LYS A 324 6.33 14.92 22.46
N THR A 325 7.58 14.85 22.91
CA THR A 325 8.35 15.99 23.43
C THR A 325 9.62 16.13 22.59
N GLY A 326 9.99 17.37 22.24
CA GLY A 326 11.22 17.64 21.50
C GLY A 326 11.06 17.73 19.98
N GLU A 327 11.65 16.78 19.25
CA GLU A 327 11.94 16.91 17.82
C GLU A 327 10.68 16.97 16.93
N ILE A 328 10.79 17.79 15.88
CA ILE A 328 9.76 18.00 14.85
C ILE A 328 10.15 17.14 13.65
N ASN A 329 9.34 16.12 13.35
CA ASN A 329 9.62 15.14 12.30
C ASN A 329 8.68 15.23 11.09
N GLY A 330 7.62 16.01 11.21
CA GLY A 330 6.56 16.14 10.23
C GLY A 330 6.98 16.95 9.02
N LYS A 331 6.54 16.51 7.83
CA LYS A 331 6.74 17.26 6.58
C LYS A 331 6.12 18.66 6.65
N TYR A 332 4.95 18.79 7.28
CA TYR A 332 4.26 20.06 7.48
C TYR A 332 4.15 20.39 8.96
N VAL A 333 4.31 21.66 9.30
CA VAL A 333 4.15 22.15 10.67
C VAL A 333 2.83 22.90 10.80
N TYR A 334 2.03 22.52 11.79
CA TYR A 334 0.85 23.25 12.23
C TYR A 334 1.12 23.89 13.58
N ASN A 335 1.25 25.22 13.62
CA ASN A 335 1.39 25.97 14.86
C ASN A 335 0.02 26.16 15.50
N TYR A 336 -0.25 25.38 16.55
CA TYR A 336 -1.50 25.41 17.29
C TYR A 336 -1.54 26.60 18.25
N SER A 337 -2.61 27.39 18.16
CA SER A 337 -2.96 28.47 19.08
C SER A 337 -4.22 28.14 19.88
N LEU A 338 -4.42 28.78 21.03
CA LEU A 338 -5.64 28.58 21.84
C LEU A 338 -6.94 28.86 21.05
N ASN A 339 -6.89 29.77 20.06
CA ASN A 339 -8.02 30.08 19.18
C ASN A 339 -8.38 28.94 18.23
N ASP A 340 -7.49 27.97 18.02
CA ASP A 340 -7.73 26.81 17.14
C ASP A 340 -8.58 25.72 17.82
N SER A 341 -8.82 25.81 19.12
CA SER A 341 -9.61 24.81 19.88
C SER A 341 -10.97 24.53 19.26
N LEU A 342 -11.66 25.58 18.77
CA LEU A 342 -12.94 25.42 18.09
C LEU A 342 -12.81 24.72 16.73
N LYS A 343 -11.71 24.91 16.01
CA LYS A 343 -11.46 24.29 14.70
C LYS A 343 -11.33 22.77 14.85
N PHE A 344 -10.58 22.33 15.86
CA PHE A 344 -10.34 20.89 16.11
C PHE A 344 -11.55 20.14 16.70
N ARG A 345 -12.64 20.82 17.05
CA ARG A 345 -13.93 20.14 17.32
C ARG A 345 -14.51 19.50 16.04
N ASN A 346 -14.19 20.05 14.87
CA ASN A 346 -14.51 19.41 13.59
C ASN A 346 -13.47 18.31 13.30
N ARG A 347 -13.90 17.04 13.26
CA ARG A 347 -13.01 15.89 13.01
C ARG A 347 -12.36 15.89 11.63
N ASN A 348 -12.86 16.68 10.67
CA ASN A 348 -12.28 16.78 9.33
C ASN A 348 -11.33 17.97 9.19
N TYR A 349 -11.01 18.69 10.26
CA TYR A 349 -10.23 19.92 10.17
C TYR A 349 -8.83 19.69 9.59
N LEU A 350 -8.04 18.77 10.15
CA LEU A 350 -6.70 18.47 9.64
C LEU A 350 -6.72 17.95 8.20
N TRP A 351 -7.70 17.08 7.88
CA TRP A 351 -7.89 16.59 6.52
C TRP A 351 -8.09 17.74 5.53
N ASN A 352 -9.00 18.67 5.84
CA ASN A 352 -9.30 19.82 4.99
C ASN A 352 -8.14 20.81 4.92
N TRP A 353 -7.41 20.99 6.02
CA TRP A 353 -6.22 21.84 6.06
C TRP A 353 -5.12 21.29 5.14
N LEU A 354 -4.78 20.01 5.27
CA LEU A 354 -3.79 19.35 4.41
C LEU A 354 -4.25 19.31 2.95
N SER A 355 -5.55 19.09 2.71
CA SER A 355 -6.13 19.13 1.37
C SER A 355 -5.86 20.46 0.66
N LYS A 356 -5.99 21.60 1.38
CA LYS A 356 -5.72 22.93 0.82
C LYS A 356 -4.26 23.11 0.44
N ILE A 357 -3.33 22.62 1.27
CA ILE A 357 -1.89 22.67 0.96
C ILE A 357 -1.62 21.90 -0.32
N TYR A 358 -2.10 20.66 -0.44
CA TYR A 358 -1.90 19.86 -1.64
C TYR A 358 -2.57 20.44 -2.89
N VAL A 359 -3.74 21.07 -2.76
CA VAL A 359 -4.36 21.81 -3.88
C VAL A 359 -3.44 22.93 -4.36
N ASN A 360 -2.89 23.72 -3.44
CA ASN A 360 -1.97 24.81 -3.80
C ASN A 360 -0.68 24.28 -4.43
N GLU A 361 -0.10 23.20 -3.92
CA GLU A 361 1.11 22.61 -4.51
C GLU A 361 0.87 22.00 -5.90
N LEU A 362 -0.35 21.54 -6.20
CA LEU A 362 -0.68 20.90 -7.49
C LEU A 362 -1.15 21.90 -8.55
N TYR A 363 -1.77 23.01 -8.15
CA TYR A 363 -2.49 23.91 -9.06
C TYR A 363 -2.19 25.40 -8.86
N GLY A 364 -1.38 25.76 -7.87
CA GLY A 364 -1.13 27.14 -7.44
C GLY A 364 0.19 27.73 -7.88
#